data_AF-A0A8J7WWN0-F1
#
_entry.id   AF-A0A8J7WWN0-F1
#
_cell.length_a   1.000
_cell.length_b   1.000
_cell.length_c   1.000
_cell.angle_alpha   90.00
_cell.angle_beta   90.00
_cell.angle_gamma   90.00
#
_symmetry.space_group_name_H-M   'P 1'
#
loop_
_entity.id
_entity.type
_entity.pdbx_description
1 polymer ?
#
loop_
_entity_poly.entity_id
_entity_poly.type
_entity_poly.pdbx_seq_one_letter_code
_entity_poly.pdbx_strand_id
1 'polypeptide(L)'
;GEHFDPQATSYTGVRGLMQVTLDTAREMGISNRRDPKQSIHAGVKYLADIYKRFEEIPNRDQRLRFALASYNIGYGHVLDAQRLARKQGLDPNKWSSLLTTLPQLRQPKYYSQTKYGYARGTEPVRYVKRIFSYYDILRKKAETDESTAQIQPGLQKGSLE
;
A
#
# COMPACT_ATOMS: atom_id res chain seq x y z
N GLY A 1 11.01 -22.03 -7.00
CA GLY A 1 9.65 -22.30 -6.54
C GLY A 1 9.46 -21.65 -5.20
N GLU A 2 8.50 -20.75 -5.10
CA GLU A 2 7.68 -20.55 -3.90
C GLU A 2 6.29 -20.30 -4.44
N HIS A 3 5.40 -21.26 -4.20
CA HIS A 3 4.02 -21.20 -4.62
C HIS A 3 3.37 -19.95 -4.00
N PHE A 4 2.58 -19.24 -4.81
CA PHE A 4 1.47 -18.46 -4.30
C PHE A 4 0.59 -19.43 -3.50
N ASP A 5 0.82 -19.52 -2.20
CA ASP A 5 -0.06 -20.26 -1.30
C ASP A 5 -1.19 -19.31 -0.86
N PRO A 6 -2.42 -19.49 -1.37
CA PRO A 6 -3.58 -18.74 -0.93
C PRO A 6 -3.95 -19.02 0.54
N GLN A 7 -3.30 -19.97 1.20
CA GLN A 7 -3.42 -20.31 2.62
C GLN A 7 -2.26 -19.82 3.49
N ALA A 8 -1.24 -19.15 2.92
CA ALA A 8 -0.13 -18.58 3.68
C ALA A 8 -0.65 -17.58 4.71
N THR A 9 -0.70 -18.03 5.97
CA THR A 9 -1.29 -17.30 7.08
C THR A 9 -0.16 -16.50 7.73
N SER A 10 -0.15 -15.17 7.58
CA SER A 10 0.74 -14.35 8.41
C SER A 10 0.29 -14.46 9.88
N TYR A 11 1.21 -14.26 10.81
CA TYR A 11 0.99 -14.23 12.27
C TYR A 11 -0.18 -13.31 12.73
N THR A 12 -0.70 -12.46 11.84
CA THR A 12 -1.81 -11.52 12.06
C THR A 12 -3.14 -11.92 11.40
N GLY A 13 -3.23 -13.07 10.72
CA GLY A 13 -4.48 -13.62 10.19
C GLY A 13 -5.05 -12.94 8.94
N VAL A 14 -4.24 -12.20 8.16
CA VAL A 14 -4.72 -11.47 6.96
C VAL A 14 -4.22 -12.15 5.67
N ARG A 15 -5.14 -12.38 4.72
CA ARG A 15 -4.88 -12.98 3.39
C ARG A 15 -4.92 -11.91 2.28
N GLY A 16 -4.12 -12.10 1.22
CA GLY A 16 -4.17 -11.31 -0.03
C GLY A 16 -3.27 -10.05 -0.08
N LEU A 17 -3.00 -9.59 -1.31
CA LEU A 17 -2.08 -8.48 -1.66
C LEU A 17 -2.35 -7.18 -0.88
N MET A 18 -3.62 -6.93 -0.53
CA MET A 18 -4.08 -5.68 0.08
C MET A 18 -3.95 -5.65 1.61
N GLN A 19 -3.51 -6.75 2.25
CA GLN A 19 -3.28 -6.92 3.70
C GLN A 19 -4.04 -5.89 4.57
N VAL A 20 -5.36 -5.90 4.48
CA VAL A 20 -6.26 -4.91 5.10
C VAL A 20 -6.07 -4.96 6.62
N THR A 21 -5.65 -3.85 7.24
CA THR A 21 -5.53 -3.78 8.70
C THR A 21 -6.92 -3.71 9.34
N LEU A 22 -7.03 -3.95 10.65
CA LEU A 22 -8.32 -3.87 11.35
C LEU A 22 -8.94 -2.48 11.26
N ASP A 23 -8.12 -1.42 11.28
CA ASP A 23 -8.58 -0.04 11.17
C ASP A 23 -9.09 0.25 9.75
N THR A 24 -8.38 -0.20 8.71
CA THR A 24 -8.86 -0.11 7.32
C THR A 24 -10.18 -0.85 7.13
N ALA A 25 -10.30 -2.07 7.67
CA ALA A 25 -11.51 -2.88 7.54
C ALA A 25 -12.74 -2.19 8.19
N ARG A 26 -12.52 -1.47 9.31
CA ARG A 26 -13.55 -0.69 9.99
C ARG A 26 -13.97 0.54 9.17
N GLU A 27 -13.00 1.29 8.63
CA GLU A 27 -13.28 2.45 7.78
C GLU A 27 -13.97 2.08 6.46
N MET A 28 -13.70 0.88 5.94
CA MET A 28 -14.29 0.39 4.69
C MET A 28 -15.68 -0.24 4.85
N GLY A 29 -16.19 -0.41 6.08
CA GLY A 29 -17.48 -1.06 6.31
C GLY A 29 -17.56 -2.53 5.85
N ILE A 30 -16.43 -3.24 5.75
CA ILE A 30 -16.40 -4.63 5.29
C ILE A 30 -16.93 -5.56 6.40
N SER A 31 -18.15 -6.06 6.25
CA SER A 31 -18.78 -7.05 7.15
C SER A 31 -18.38 -8.50 6.83
N ASN A 32 -17.99 -8.81 5.59
CA ASN A 32 -17.56 -10.15 5.19
C ASN A 32 -16.27 -10.15 4.34
N ARG A 33 -15.15 -10.52 4.97
CA ARG A 33 -13.80 -10.55 4.35
C ARG A 33 -13.55 -11.78 3.45
N ARG A 34 -14.55 -12.66 3.25
CA ARG A 34 -14.38 -13.97 2.59
C ARG A 34 -14.70 -14.00 1.10
N ASP A 35 -15.27 -12.93 0.52
CA ASP A 35 -15.41 -12.79 -0.94
C ASP A 35 -14.21 -12.00 -1.51
N PRO A 36 -13.30 -12.64 -2.26
CA PRO A 36 -12.11 -11.98 -2.79
C PRO A 36 -12.43 -10.83 -3.77
N LYS A 37 -13.48 -10.95 -4.60
CA LYS A 37 -13.80 -9.93 -5.61
C LYS A 37 -14.36 -8.68 -4.96
N GLN A 38 -15.31 -8.84 -4.03
CA GLN A 38 -15.89 -7.72 -3.29
C GLN A 38 -14.84 -7.02 -2.41
N SER A 39 -13.96 -7.79 -1.75
CA SER A 39 -12.90 -7.23 -0.92
C SER A 39 -11.87 -6.44 -1.72
N ILE A 40 -11.51 -6.88 -2.93
CA ILE A 40 -10.59 -6.15 -3.81
C ILE A 40 -11.23 -4.86 -4.30
N HIS A 41 -12.48 -4.92 -4.79
CA HIS A 41 -13.16 -3.75 -5.32
C HIS A 41 -13.34 -2.66 -4.24
N ALA A 42 -13.79 -3.04 -3.04
CA ALA A 42 -13.91 -2.11 -1.92
C ALA A 42 -12.54 -1.50 -1.56
N GLY A 43 -11.48 -2.32 -1.51
CA GLY A 43 -10.12 -1.85 -1.20
C GLY A 43 -9.59 -0.85 -2.21
N VAL A 44 -9.76 -1.12 -3.50
CA VAL A 44 -9.36 -0.22 -4.59
C VAL A 44 -10.14 1.09 -4.52
N LYS A 45 -11.46 1.01 -4.31
CA LYS A 45 -12.30 2.22 -4.15
C LYS A 45 -11.83 3.07 -2.98
N TYR A 46 -11.63 2.47 -1.81
CA TYR A 46 -11.16 3.19 -0.63
C TYR A 46 -9.77 3.79 -0.82
N LEU A 47 -8.83 3.07 -1.45
CA LEU A 47 -7.52 3.62 -1.81
C LEU A 47 -7.64 4.80 -2.77
N ALA A 48 -8.50 4.72 -3.78
CA ALA A 48 -8.75 5.80 -4.72
C ALA A 48 -9.35 7.04 -4.04
N ASP A 49 -10.26 6.84 -3.08
CA ASP A 49 -10.85 7.93 -2.30
C ASP A 49 -9.81 8.61 -1.40
N ILE A 50 -8.92 7.84 -0.77
CA ILE A 50 -7.78 8.41 -0.03
C ILE A 50 -6.82 9.16 -0.97
N TYR A 51 -6.50 8.59 -2.14
CA TYR A 51 -5.59 9.20 -3.10
C TYR A 51 -6.04 10.59 -3.53
N LYS A 52 -7.35 10.79 -3.70
CA LYS A 52 -7.95 12.11 -4.00
C LYS A 52 -7.75 13.12 -2.86
N ARG A 53 -7.69 12.68 -1.59
CA ARG A 53 -7.46 13.56 -0.43
C ARG A 53 -6.04 14.13 -0.35
N PHE A 54 -5.13 13.71 -1.23
CA PHE A 54 -3.75 14.18 -1.34
C PHE A 54 -3.48 14.86 -2.69
N GLU A 55 -4.48 15.48 -3.29
CA GLU A 55 -4.37 16.13 -4.60
C GLU A 55 -3.33 17.26 -4.65
N GLU A 56 -2.99 17.85 -3.50
CA GLU A 56 -1.95 18.86 -3.33
C GLU A 56 -0.53 18.32 -3.54
N ILE A 57 -0.33 16.99 -3.54
CA ILE A 57 0.96 16.35 -3.83
C ILE A 57 1.02 16.09 -5.34
N PRO A 58 1.71 16.91 -6.17
CA PRO A 58 1.63 16.82 -7.64
C PRO A 58 2.30 15.55 -8.18
N ASN A 59 3.36 15.08 -7.52
CA ASN A 59 4.04 13.86 -7.92
C ASN A 59 3.17 12.64 -7.58
N ARG A 60 2.75 11.90 -8.62
CA ARG A 60 1.83 10.77 -8.51
C ARG A 60 2.38 9.64 -7.63
N ASP A 61 3.69 9.36 -7.69
CA ASP A 61 4.32 8.31 -6.89
C ASP A 61 4.34 8.67 -5.41
N GLN A 62 4.64 9.93 -5.09
CA GLN A 62 4.56 10.43 -3.73
C GLN A 62 3.12 10.39 -3.22
N ARG A 63 2.15 10.87 -4.02
CA ARG A 63 0.73 10.82 -3.67
C ARG A 63 0.26 9.38 -3.38
N LEU A 64 0.69 8.42 -4.19
CA LEU A 64 0.36 7.01 -3.99
C LEU A 64 0.95 6.48 -2.67
N ARG A 65 2.18 6.85 -2.31
CA ARG A 65 2.80 6.44 -1.03
C ARG A 65 2.04 6.99 0.17
N PHE A 66 1.57 8.24 0.11
CA PHE A 66 0.75 8.84 1.16
C PHE A 66 -0.60 8.14 1.27
N ALA A 67 -1.22 7.81 0.14
CA ALA A 67 -2.48 7.08 0.11
C ALA A 67 -2.34 5.67 0.70
N LEU A 68 -1.28 4.93 0.33
CA LEU A 68 -0.98 3.60 0.87
C LEU A 68 -0.64 3.65 2.37
N ALA A 69 0.11 4.66 2.82
CA ALA A 69 0.37 4.85 4.24
C ALA A 69 -0.94 5.11 5.00
N SER A 70 -1.79 6.00 4.50
CA SER A 70 -3.10 6.32 5.09
C SER A 70 -4.06 5.14 5.05
N TYR A 71 -3.99 4.29 4.02
CA TYR A 71 -4.73 3.05 3.97
C TYR A 71 -4.34 2.13 5.13
N ASN A 72 -3.06 2.09 5.49
CA ASN A 72 -2.54 1.21 6.54
C ASN A 72 -2.77 1.74 7.96
N ILE A 73 -2.50 3.03 8.20
CA ILE A 73 -2.51 3.66 9.54
C ILE A 73 -3.65 4.66 9.74
N GLY A 74 -4.51 4.88 8.76
CA GLY A 74 -5.54 5.91 8.79
C GLY A 74 -5.04 7.29 8.34
N TYR A 75 -5.91 8.02 7.65
CA TYR A 75 -5.61 9.35 7.09
C TYR A 75 -5.20 10.36 8.18
N GLY A 76 -5.84 10.32 9.34
CA GLY A 76 -5.57 11.24 10.44
C GLY A 76 -4.12 11.18 10.95
N HIS A 77 -3.56 9.99 11.07
CA HIS A 77 -2.18 9.81 11.52
C HIS A 77 -1.15 10.25 10.46
N VAL A 78 -1.48 10.14 9.17
CA VAL A 78 -0.64 10.71 8.11
C VAL A 78 -0.66 12.25 8.16
N LEU A 79 -1.81 12.88 8.41
CA LEU A 79 -1.88 14.32 8.65
C LEU A 79 -1.05 14.76 9.86
N ASP A 80 -1.05 13.97 10.94
CA ASP A 80 -0.21 14.23 12.12
C ASP A 80 1.29 14.15 11.78
N ALA A 81 1.71 13.16 10.99
CA ALA A 81 3.07 13.09 10.47
C ALA A 81 3.43 14.30 9.59
N GLN A 82 2.52 14.76 8.71
CA GLN A 82 2.73 15.98 7.92
C GLN A 82 2.87 17.23 8.81
N ARG A 83 2.09 17.33 9.90
CA ARG A 83 2.23 18.44 10.87
C ARG A 83 3.59 18.39 11.59
N LEU A 84 4.04 17.21 12.00
CA LEU A 84 5.36 17.02 12.58
C LEU A 84 6.47 17.41 11.59
N ALA A 85 6.32 17.05 10.31
CA ALA A 85 7.26 17.43 9.26
C ALA A 85 7.38 18.96 9.16
N ARG A 86 6.25 19.68 9.08
CA ARG A 86 6.23 21.15 9.08
C ARG A 86 6.93 21.73 10.31
N LYS A 87 6.64 21.21 11.52
CA LYS A 87 7.29 21.65 12.77
C LYS A 87 8.81 21.43 12.77
N GLN A 88 9.30 20.44 12.04
CA GLN A 88 10.72 20.10 11.94
C GLN A 88 11.42 20.78 10.74
N GLY A 89 10.73 21.69 10.03
CA GLY A 89 11.27 22.33 8.82
C GLY A 89 11.43 21.38 7.63
N LEU A 90 10.78 20.21 7.68
CA LEU A 90 10.75 19.24 6.58
C LEU A 90 9.57 19.53 5.64
N ASP A 91 9.74 19.18 4.37
CA ASP A 91 8.65 19.27 3.39
C ASP A 91 7.55 18.24 3.70
N PRO A 92 6.33 18.66 4.08
CA PRO A 92 5.25 17.75 4.47
C PRO A 92 4.66 16.95 3.30
N ASN A 93 4.98 17.30 2.06
CA ASN A 93 4.48 16.64 0.86
C ASN A 93 5.52 15.68 0.27
N LYS A 94 6.66 15.49 0.94
CA LYS A 94 7.68 14.51 0.57
C LYS A 94 7.57 13.23 1.38
N TRP A 95 7.58 12.09 0.69
CA TRP A 95 7.60 10.77 1.31
C TRP A 95 8.83 10.58 2.21
N SER A 96 9.98 11.13 1.81
CA SER A 96 11.20 11.10 2.63
C SER A 96 11.01 11.77 4.01
N SER A 97 10.20 12.82 4.10
CA SER A 97 9.85 13.46 5.38
C SER A 97 8.94 12.57 6.22
N LEU A 98 8.04 11.83 5.60
CA LEU A 98 7.16 10.87 6.28
C LEU A 98 7.90 9.65 6.79
N LEU A 99 8.97 9.22 6.12
CA LEU A 99 9.86 8.16 6.63
C LEU A 99 10.46 8.52 7.99
N THR A 100 10.70 9.81 8.23
CA THR A 100 11.19 10.32 9.52
C THR A 100 10.07 10.49 10.55
N THR A 101 8.94 11.07 10.13
CA THR A 101 7.91 11.56 11.07
C THR A 101 6.84 10.53 11.43
N LEU A 102 6.55 9.54 10.57
CA LEU A 102 5.63 8.46 10.93
C LEU A 102 6.14 7.65 12.14
N PRO A 103 7.40 7.14 12.18
CA PRO A 103 7.91 6.40 13.35
C PRO A 103 7.90 7.22 14.66
N GLN A 104 8.00 8.54 14.57
CA GLN A 104 7.97 9.44 15.72
C GLN A 104 6.62 9.43 16.45
N LEU A 105 5.51 9.11 15.77
CA LEU A 105 4.18 8.98 16.38
C LEU A 105 4.06 7.86 17.44
N ARG A 106 5.11 7.05 17.61
CA ARG A 106 5.22 6.07 18.71
C ARG A 106 5.74 6.67 20.00
N GLN A 107 6.37 7.85 19.95
CA GLN A 107 7.08 8.43 21.09
C GLN A 107 6.21 9.49 21.77
N PRO A 108 6.01 9.43 23.10
CA PRO A 108 5.16 10.38 23.84
C PRO A 108 5.45 11.84 23.57
N LYS A 109 6.74 12.20 23.45
CA LYS A 109 7.16 13.58 23.16
C LYS A 109 6.60 14.15 21.85
N TYR A 110 6.27 13.30 20.88
CA TYR A 110 5.70 13.72 19.60
C TYR A 110 4.19 13.55 19.59
N TYR A 111 3.67 12.34 19.85
CA TYR A 111 2.25 12.06 19.66
C TYR A 111 1.32 12.84 20.61
N SER A 112 1.81 13.23 21.80
CA SER A 112 1.03 14.05 22.74
C SER A 112 0.66 15.42 22.18
N GLN A 113 1.37 15.88 21.15
CA GLN A 113 1.15 17.16 20.48
C GLN A 113 0.34 17.04 19.19
N THR A 114 -0.15 15.84 18.86
CA THR A 114 -0.86 15.56 17.61
C THR A 114 -2.34 15.31 17.85
N LYS A 115 -3.18 15.46 16.81
CA LYS A 115 -4.64 15.40 16.97
C LYS A 115 -5.13 13.98 17.26
N TYR A 116 -4.50 12.98 16.65
CA TYR A 116 -4.93 11.58 16.71
C TYR A 116 -4.08 10.75 17.67
N GLY A 117 -3.03 11.33 18.27
CA GLY A 117 -2.25 10.70 19.32
C GLY A 117 -1.38 9.53 18.81
N TYR A 118 -1.16 8.57 19.70
CA TYR A 118 -0.24 7.45 19.49
C TYR A 118 -0.60 6.65 18.22
N ALA A 119 0.43 6.33 17.43
CA ALA A 119 0.27 5.48 16.25
C ALA A 119 1.49 4.57 16.04
N ARG A 120 1.27 3.36 15.52
CA ARG A 120 2.36 2.44 15.13
C ARG A 120 2.99 2.84 13.78
N GLY A 121 3.51 4.06 13.67
CA GLY A 121 3.96 4.64 12.40
C GLY A 121 5.14 3.97 11.69
N THR A 122 5.77 2.94 12.28
CA THR A 122 6.70 2.06 11.55
C THR A 122 6.00 1.09 10.60
N GLU A 123 4.77 0.67 10.91
CA GLU A 123 3.99 -0.24 10.08
C GLU A 123 3.66 0.32 8.68
N PRO A 124 3.14 1.56 8.52
CA PRO A 124 2.85 2.10 7.19
C PRO A 124 4.09 2.24 6.31
N VAL A 125 5.26 2.53 6.91
CA VAL A 125 6.54 2.59 6.17
C VAL A 125 6.88 1.21 5.58
N ARG A 126 6.78 0.14 6.39
CA ARG A 126 7.02 -1.24 5.94
C ARG A 126 5.98 -1.68 4.92
N TYR A 127 4.71 -1.34 5.15
CA TYR A 127 3.61 -1.65 4.25
C TYR A 127 3.84 -1.06 2.86
N VAL A 128 4.12 0.25 2.78
CA VAL A 128 4.43 0.92 1.50
C VAL A 128 5.62 0.25 0.82
N LYS A 129 6.70 -0.04 1.56
CA LYS A 129 7.87 -0.74 0.99
C LYS A 129 7.48 -2.10 0.38
N ARG A 130 6.71 -2.91 1.09
CA ARG A 130 6.24 -4.22 0.63
C ARG A 130 5.43 -4.12 -0.65
N ILE A 131 4.46 -3.20 -0.73
CA ILE A 131 3.61 -3.02 -1.92
C ILE A 131 4.46 -2.70 -3.16
N PHE A 132 5.42 -1.78 -3.05
CA PHE A 132 6.30 -1.45 -4.17
C PHE A 132 7.21 -2.61 -4.56
N SER A 133 7.74 -3.38 -3.60
CA SER A 133 8.53 -4.58 -3.91
C SER A 133 7.71 -5.64 -4.65
N TYR A 134 6.46 -5.88 -4.25
CA TYR A 134 5.57 -6.80 -4.98
C TYR A 134 5.24 -6.27 -6.38
N TYR A 135 4.96 -4.98 -6.52
CA TYR A 135 4.70 -4.35 -7.81
C TYR A 135 5.89 -4.53 -8.77
N ASP A 136 7.12 -4.32 -8.29
CA ASP A 136 8.32 -4.51 -9.09
C ASP A 136 8.51 -5.97 -9.54
N ILE A 137 8.23 -6.94 -8.67
CA ILE A 137 8.29 -8.37 -9.02
C ILE A 137 7.25 -8.70 -10.10
N LEU A 138 6.00 -8.24 -9.93
CA LEU A 138 4.92 -8.50 -10.88
C LEU A 138 5.19 -7.86 -12.24
N ARG A 139 5.69 -6.63 -12.25
CA ARG A 139 6.09 -5.92 -13.47
C ARG A 139 7.17 -6.67 -14.23
N LYS A 140 8.25 -7.06 -13.56
CA LYS A 140 9.34 -7.86 -14.18
C LYS A 140 8.85 -9.17 -14.75
N LYS A 141 7.94 -9.85 -14.05
CA LYS A 141 7.34 -11.09 -14.52
C LYS A 141 6.51 -10.86 -15.79
N ALA A 142 5.66 -9.83 -15.81
CA ALA A 142 4.86 -9.48 -16.99
C ALA A 142 5.73 -9.14 -18.20
N GLU A 143 6.80 -8.34 -18.00
CA GLU A 143 7.78 -8.02 -19.05
C GLU A 143 8.48 -9.29 -19.60
N THR A 144 8.77 -10.25 -18.72
CA THR A 144 9.37 -11.55 -19.11
C THR A 144 8.37 -12.40 -19.90
N ASP A 145 7.12 -12.50 -19.44
CA ASP A 145 6.07 -13.28 -20.09
C ASP A 145 5.75 -12.72 -21.49
N GLU A 146 5.68 -11.38 -21.65
CA GLU A 146 5.52 -10.70 -22.94
C GLU A 146 6.71 -10.94 -23.88
N SER A 147 7.94 -10.87 -23.36
CA SER A 147 9.16 -11.15 -24.13
C SER A 147 9.22 -12.61 -24.60
N THR A 148 8.73 -13.55 -23.78
CA THR A 148 8.69 -14.98 -24.12
C THR A 148 7.63 -15.26 -25.18
N ALA A 149 6.49 -14.57 -25.13
CA ALA A 149 5.42 -14.69 -26.13
C ALA A 149 5.83 -14.15 -27.51
N GLN A 150 6.71 -13.14 -27.58
CA GLN A 150 7.20 -12.62 -28.86
C GLN A 150 8.30 -13.48 -29.52
N ILE A 151 8.97 -14.37 -28.77
CA ILE A 151 10.04 -15.25 -29.29
C ILE A 151 9.48 -16.51 -29.97
N GLN A 152 8.19 -16.87 -29.80
CA GLN A 152 7.56 -18.02 -30.47
C GLN A 152 6.41 -17.67 -31.46
N PRO A 153 6.65 -17.05 -32.63
CA PRO A 153 5.63 -16.94 -33.68
C PRO A 153 5.52 -18.18 -34.60
N GLY A 154 6.24 -19.29 -34.34
CA GLY A 154 6.68 -20.19 -35.42
C GLY A 154 6.28 -21.67 -35.42
N LEU A 155 5.36 -22.17 -34.59
CA LEU A 155 4.83 -23.54 -34.78
C LEU A 155 3.49 -23.49 -35.54
N GLN A 156 3.59 -23.37 -36.87
CA GLN A 156 2.52 -23.79 -37.77
C GLN A 156 2.26 -25.29 -37.57
N LYS A 157 0.97 -25.64 -37.44
CA LYS A 157 0.47 -27.01 -37.56
C LYS A 157 0.95 -27.59 -38.90
N GLY A 158 1.91 -28.51 -38.85
CA GLY A 158 2.21 -29.40 -39.96
C GLY A 158 1.11 -30.44 -40.08
N SER A 159 0.50 -30.50 -41.27
CA SER A 159 -0.59 -31.38 -41.67
C SER A 159 -0.34 -32.87 -41.41
N LEU A 160 -1.40 -33.57 -41.03
CA LEU A 160 -1.55 -34.99 -41.29
C LEU A 160 -2.12 -35.13 -42.70
N GLU A 161 -1.30 -35.56 -43.65
CA GLU A 161 -1.71 -36.32 -44.83
C GLU A 161 -0.88 -37.61 -44.88
#